data_AF-A0A170X766-F1
#
_entry.id   AF-A0A170X766-F1
#
_cell.length_a   1.000
_cell.length_b   1.000
_cell.length_c   1.000
_cell.angle_alpha   90.00
_cell.angle_beta   90.00
_cell.angle_gamma   90.00
#
_symmetry.space_group_name_H-M   'P 1'
#
loop_
_entity.id
_entity.type
_entity.pdbx_description
1 polymer ?
#
loop_
_entity_poly.entity_id
_entity_poly.type
_entity_poly.pdbx_seq_one_letter_code
_entity_poly.pdbx_strand_id
1 'polypeptide(L)'
;DNGTTWKEHCLEESQNAVQHILNYSFEGDDFDEAHTNRVTRIVTTELPQYLAVVSRLRQEVHVIGPEGGVVSSTAVPQVQAIFPPNALTKKIRVGLQAQPISNELVTRLLGNRVGISPIVTVEPRRRKFHKPITLTLPVPTAANKGMINQYNGEAPTLRLLCSITGGNAKA
;
A
#
# COMPACT_ATOMS: atom_id res chain seq x y z
N ASP A 1 -13.01 23.34 -4.67
CA ASP A 1 -13.65 24.50 -4.01
C ASP A 1 -15.13 24.70 -4.34
N ASN A 2 -15.81 23.71 -4.95
CA ASN A 2 -17.24 23.79 -5.30
C ASN A 2 -17.97 22.44 -5.17
N GLY A 3 -17.36 21.44 -4.51
CA GLY A 3 -17.93 20.10 -4.34
C GLY A 3 -17.91 19.18 -5.57
N THR A 4 -17.45 19.62 -6.75
CA THR A 4 -17.48 18.79 -7.99
C THR A 4 -16.18 18.02 -8.25
N THR A 5 -15.07 18.44 -7.65
CA THR A 5 -13.76 17.78 -7.81
C THR A 5 -13.12 17.52 -6.45
N TRP A 6 -12.69 16.29 -6.23
CA TRP A 6 -12.01 15.86 -5.02
C TRP A 6 -10.52 15.64 -5.31
N LYS A 7 -9.67 16.16 -4.44
CA LYS A 7 -8.21 15.97 -4.48
C LYS A 7 -7.74 15.57 -3.08
N GLU A 8 -6.62 14.87 -3.02
CA GLU A 8 -5.98 14.55 -1.75
C GLU A 8 -5.45 15.83 -1.11
N HIS A 9 -5.72 16.00 0.19
CA HIS A 9 -5.21 17.13 0.97
C HIS A 9 -3.75 16.86 1.34
N CYS A 10 -2.84 17.63 0.76
CA CYS A 10 -1.40 17.55 1.04
C CYS A 10 -0.95 18.84 1.72
N LEU A 11 -0.23 18.72 2.84
CA LEU A 11 0.53 19.81 3.41
C LEU A 11 1.92 19.82 2.78
N GLU A 12 2.33 20.96 2.23
CA GLU A 12 3.70 21.12 1.71
C GLU A 12 4.73 21.37 2.81
N GLU A 13 4.29 21.60 4.05
CA GLU A 13 5.17 21.80 5.20
C GLU A 13 5.80 20.49 5.69
N SER A 14 7.05 20.58 6.15
CA SER A 14 7.75 19.43 6.71
C SER A 14 7.01 18.88 7.94
N GLN A 15 6.99 17.55 8.10
CA GLN A 15 6.37 16.89 9.26
C GLN A 15 6.87 17.47 10.59
N ASN A 16 8.13 17.91 10.64
CA ASN A 16 8.74 18.55 11.81
C ASN A 16 8.12 19.92 12.14
N ALA A 17 7.80 20.74 11.12
CA ALA A 17 7.17 22.04 11.33
C ALA A 17 5.74 21.89 11.84
N VAL A 18 5.00 20.94 11.27
CA VAL A 18 3.66 20.58 11.72
C VAL A 18 3.70 20.08 13.17
N GLN A 19 4.64 19.21 13.51
CA GLN A 19 4.79 18.67 14.86
C GLN A 19 5.18 19.75 15.89
N HIS A 20 5.97 20.75 15.50
CA HIS A 20 6.30 21.88 16.36
C HIS A 20 5.09 22.78 16.68
N ILE A 21 4.27 23.13 15.68
CA ILE A 21 3.04 23.92 15.86
C ILE A 21 2.05 23.15 16.75
N LEU A 22 1.94 21.86 16.50
CA LEU A 22 1.08 20.94 17.22
C LEU A 22 1.49 20.83 18.70
N ASN A 23 2.79 20.64 18.99
CA ASN A 23 3.30 20.60 20.37
C ASN A 23 3.15 21.93 21.11
N TYR A 24 3.05 23.06 20.39
CA TYR A 24 2.76 24.37 21.00
C TYR A 24 1.27 24.55 21.33
N SER A 25 0.39 23.88 20.59
CA SER A 25 -1.07 24.10 20.65
C SER A 25 -1.83 23.08 21.50
N PHE A 26 -1.22 21.93 21.82
CA PHE A 26 -1.85 20.83 22.55
C PHE A 26 -0.89 20.28 23.61
N GLU A 27 -1.41 19.93 24.80
CA GLU A 27 -0.61 19.31 25.87
C GLU A 27 -0.30 17.84 25.52
N GLY A 28 0.88 17.36 25.93
CA GLY A 28 1.57 16.20 25.34
C GLY A 28 0.81 14.85 25.31
N ASP A 29 -0.19 14.65 26.17
CA ASP A 29 -0.93 13.39 26.24
C ASP A 29 -2.03 13.26 25.16
N ASP A 30 -2.51 14.36 24.56
CA ASP A 30 -3.55 14.36 23.50
C ASP A 30 -3.05 13.81 22.14
N PHE A 31 -1.74 13.60 21.99
CA PHE A 31 -1.13 13.13 20.74
C PHE A 31 -1.12 11.61 20.60
N ASP A 32 -0.84 10.90 21.69
CA ASP A 32 -0.72 9.44 21.67
C ASP A 32 -2.09 8.76 21.73
N GLU A 33 -3.11 9.39 22.33
CA GLU A 33 -4.49 8.89 22.36
C GLU A 33 -5.19 8.88 20.99
N ALA A 34 -4.73 9.68 20.02
CA ALA A 34 -5.30 9.70 18.68
C ALA A 34 -5.05 8.40 17.89
N HIS A 35 -4.05 7.60 18.28
CA HIS A 35 -3.75 6.31 17.62
C HIS A 35 -4.62 5.15 18.13
N THR A 36 -5.28 5.31 19.29
CA THR A 36 -6.13 4.28 19.91
C THR A 36 -7.62 4.56 19.70
N ASN A 37 -8.01 5.83 19.57
CA ASN A 37 -9.36 6.24 19.24
C ASN A 37 -9.55 6.41 17.73
N ARG A 38 -10.76 6.15 17.21
CA ARG A 38 -11.15 6.32 15.80
C ARG A 38 -11.21 7.80 15.39
N VAL A 39 -10.15 8.55 15.67
CA VAL A 39 -10.00 9.98 15.47
C VAL A 39 -9.04 10.20 14.31
N THR A 40 -9.40 11.08 13.38
CA THR A 40 -8.51 11.50 12.28
C THR A 40 -8.27 12.99 12.41
N ARG A 41 -7.00 13.39 12.51
CA ARG A 41 -6.60 14.80 12.59
C ARG A 41 -6.30 15.34 11.20
N ILE A 42 -6.90 16.47 10.86
CA ILE A 42 -6.63 17.21 9.63
C ILE A 42 -5.96 18.52 10.03
N VAL A 43 -4.77 18.76 9.50
CA VAL A 43 -4.05 20.04 9.65
C VAL A 43 -4.11 20.76 8.30
N THR A 44 -4.47 22.04 8.30
CA THR A 44 -4.64 22.85 7.08
C THR A 44 -4.36 24.31 7.38
N THR A 45 -3.77 25.02 6.42
CA THR A 45 -3.54 26.48 6.48
C THR A 45 -4.69 27.29 5.87
N GLU A 46 -5.54 26.63 5.08
CA GLU A 46 -6.71 27.21 4.42
C GLU A 46 -7.96 26.37 4.74
N LEU A 47 -9.12 27.02 4.88
CA LEU A 47 -10.38 26.33 5.15
C LEU A 47 -11.13 26.03 3.84
N PRO A 48 -11.10 24.78 3.33
CA PRO A 48 -11.85 24.44 2.13
C PRO A 48 -13.35 24.35 2.42
N GLN A 49 -14.17 24.45 1.38
CA GLN A 49 -15.63 24.32 1.51
C GLN A 49 -16.07 22.94 2.05
N TYR A 50 -15.32 21.88 1.73
CA TYR A 50 -15.61 20.52 2.17
C TYR A 50 -14.32 19.77 2.50
N LEU A 51 -14.37 18.95 3.53
CA LEU A 51 -13.36 17.94 3.88
C LEU A 51 -14.05 16.58 3.98
N ALA A 52 -13.34 15.51 3.60
CA ALA A 52 -13.80 14.15 3.75
C ALA A 52 -12.66 13.25 4.21
N VAL A 53 -12.91 12.44 5.23
CA VAL A 53 -12.02 11.35 5.63
C VAL A 53 -12.42 10.11 4.84
N VAL A 54 -11.51 9.62 4.00
CA VAL A 54 -11.76 8.46 3.11
C VAL A 54 -10.81 7.34 3.48
N SER A 55 -11.35 6.19 3.87
CA SER A 55 -10.56 4.97 4.03
C SER A 55 -10.37 4.31 2.66
N ARG A 56 -9.11 4.15 2.24
CA ARG A 56 -8.73 3.44 1.02
C ARG A 56 -7.40 2.73 1.25
N LEU A 57 -7.11 1.71 0.45
CA LEU A 57 -5.77 1.15 0.41
C LEU A 57 -4.80 2.20 -0.11
N ARG A 58 -3.66 2.34 0.58
CA ARG A 58 -2.59 3.23 0.12
C ARG A 58 -2.08 2.74 -1.23
N GLN A 59 -1.91 3.70 -2.15
CA GLN A 59 -1.44 3.43 -3.50
C GLN A 59 -0.24 4.32 -3.80
N GLU A 60 0.93 3.71 -3.99
CA GLU A 60 2.11 4.40 -4.48
C GLU A 60 2.01 4.61 -5.99
N VAL A 61 1.84 5.86 -6.42
CA VAL A 61 1.66 6.22 -7.84
C VAL A 61 2.90 6.89 -8.41
N HIS A 62 3.47 6.30 -9.46
CA HIS A 62 4.60 6.86 -10.19
C HIS A 62 4.29 6.98 -11.68
N VAL A 63 4.87 7.99 -12.34
CA VAL A 63 4.81 8.10 -13.79
C VAL A 63 6.00 7.35 -14.38
N ILE A 64 5.73 6.28 -15.13
CA ILE A 64 6.76 5.42 -15.74
C ILE A 64 6.59 5.45 -17.25
N GLY A 65 7.69 5.66 -17.99
CA GLY A 65 7.74 5.64 -19.45
C GLY A 65 8.53 4.49 -20.06
N PRO A 66 8.91 4.63 -21.34
CA PRO A 66 9.74 3.65 -22.06
C PRO A 66 11.10 3.39 -21.43
N GLU A 67 11.63 4.34 -20.66
CA GLU A 67 12.86 4.19 -19.88
C GLU A 67 12.79 3.10 -18.81
N GLY A 68 11.58 2.69 -18.42
CA GLY A 68 11.36 1.78 -17.30
C GLY A 68 11.37 2.51 -15.97
N GLY A 69 11.38 1.76 -14.87
CA GLY A 69 11.34 2.35 -13.54
C GLY A 69 11.03 1.35 -12.45
N VAL A 70 11.05 1.83 -11.21
CA VAL A 70 10.80 1.03 -10.02
C VAL A 70 9.74 1.71 -9.18
N VAL A 71 8.79 0.94 -8.67
CA VAL A 71 7.80 1.37 -7.69
C VAL A 71 7.94 0.49 -6.46
N SER A 72 8.16 1.09 -5.30
CA SER A 72 8.25 0.38 -4.01
C SER A 72 7.10 0.79 -3.12
N SER A 73 6.55 -0.14 -2.33
CA SER A 73 5.50 0.20 -1.37
C SER A 73 6.08 0.77 -0.08
N THR A 74 5.44 1.79 0.47
CA THR A 74 5.81 2.36 1.78
C THR A 74 5.19 1.60 2.94
N ALA A 75 4.03 0.96 2.72
CA ALA A 75 3.36 0.15 3.73
C ALA A 75 4.05 -1.20 3.96
N VAL A 76 4.66 -1.77 2.91
CA VAL A 76 5.48 -2.98 2.98
C VAL A 76 6.76 -2.78 2.14
N PRO A 77 7.89 -2.37 2.74
CA PRO A 77 9.11 -1.99 1.99
C PRO A 77 9.71 -3.10 1.11
N GLN A 78 9.42 -4.37 1.41
CA GLN A 78 9.88 -5.52 0.61
C GLN A 78 9.08 -5.68 -0.69
N VAL A 79 7.92 -5.03 -0.82
CA VAL A 79 7.08 -5.09 -2.01
C VAL A 79 7.56 -4.08 -3.04
N GLN A 80 7.92 -4.57 -4.23
CA GLN A 80 8.44 -3.76 -5.32
C GLN A 80 7.96 -4.26 -6.68
N ALA A 81 7.74 -3.34 -7.61
CA ALA A 81 7.51 -3.61 -9.02
C ALA A 81 8.59 -2.94 -9.87
N ILE A 82 9.26 -3.73 -10.71
CA ILE A 82 10.31 -3.26 -11.62
C ILE A 82 9.81 -3.38 -13.06
N PHE A 83 9.83 -2.26 -13.76
CA PHE A 83 9.48 -2.12 -15.17
C PHE A 83 10.78 -2.00 -15.97
N PRO A 84 11.17 -3.01 -16.77
CA PRO A 84 12.36 -2.90 -17.59
C PRO A 84 12.16 -1.90 -18.74
N PRO A 85 13.25 -1.42 -19.36
CA PRO A 85 13.16 -0.54 -20.53
C PRO A 85 12.33 -1.17 -21.66
N ASN A 86 11.44 -0.38 -22.24
CA ASN A 86 10.46 -0.75 -23.27
C ASN A 86 9.35 -1.72 -22.80
N ALA A 87 9.12 -1.89 -21.50
CA ALA A 87 7.89 -2.52 -21.01
C ALA A 87 6.63 -1.69 -21.32
N LEU A 88 6.81 -0.38 -21.45
CA LEU A 88 5.81 0.63 -21.77
C LEU A 88 6.24 1.42 -23.02
N THR A 89 5.28 1.86 -23.82
CA THR A 89 5.51 2.69 -25.02
C THR A 89 5.18 4.17 -24.80
N LYS A 90 4.47 4.48 -23.71
CA LYS A 90 4.09 5.84 -23.31
C LYS A 90 4.30 6.00 -21.81
N LYS A 91 4.53 7.24 -21.37
CA LYS A 91 4.49 7.62 -19.97
C LYS A 91 3.07 7.46 -19.43
N ILE A 92 2.90 6.60 -18.44
CA ILE A 92 1.61 6.37 -17.77
C ILE A 92 1.77 6.42 -16.26
N ARG A 93 0.68 6.71 -15.56
CA ARG A 93 0.60 6.51 -14.11
C ARG A 93 0.45 5.03 -13.81
N VAL A 94 1.40 4.49 -13.07
CA VAL A 94 1.38 3.14 -12.53
C VAL A 94 1.18 3.25 -11.03
N GLY A 95 0.26 2.45 -10.49
CA GLY A 95 0.03 2.32 -9.06
C GLY A 95 0.53 0.98 -8.53
N LEU A 96 1.17 0.99 -7.37
CA LEU A 96 1.43 -0.20 -6.57
C LEU A 96 0.65 -0.07 -5.27
N GLN A 97 -0.09 -1.12 -4.89
CA GLN A 97 -0.74 -1.22 -3.59
C GLN A 97 -0.21 -2.47 -2.90
N ALA A 98 0.13 -2.36 -1.62
CA ALA A 98 0.42 -3.49 -0.76
C ALA A 98 -0.48 -3.42 0.48
N GLN A 99 -1.35 -4.40 0.65
CA GLN A 99 -2.19 -4.54 1.83
C GLN A 99 -1.56 -5.57 2.77
N PRO A 100 -1.00 -5.15 3.93
CA PRO A 100 -0.54 -6.08 4.95
C PRO A 100 -1.69 -6.93 5.46
N ILE A 101 -1.42 -8.21 5.72
CA ILE A 101 -2.38 -9.14 6.31
C ILE A 101 -1.92 -9.44 7.74
N SER A 102 -2.82 -9.26 8.72
CA SER A 102 -2.51 -9.54 10.13
C SER A 102 -2.40 -11.05 10.36
N ASN A 103 -1.29 -11.50 10.94
CA ASN A 103 -1.11 -12.89 11.33
C ASN A 103 -2.14 -13.34 12.36
N GLU A 104 -2.56 -12.45 13.27
CA GLU A 104 -3.63 -12.75 14.24
C GLU A 104 -4.95 -13.05 13.54
N LEU A 105 -5.30 -12.26 12.51
CA LEU A 105 -6.50 -12.48 11.71
C LEU A 105 -6.44 -13.81 10.96
N VAL A 106 -5.29 -14.14 10.37
CA VAL A 106 -5.07 -15.42 9.68
C VAL A 106 -5.20 -16.58 10.64
N THR A 107 -4.52 -16.53 11.79
CA THR A 107 -4.62 -17.55 12.84
C THR A 107 -6.07 -17.72 13.31
N ARG A 108 -6.79 -16.63 13.53
CA ARG A 108 -8.18 -16.66 13.99
C ARG A 108 -9.12 -17.33 12.97
N LEU A 109 -8.92 -17.09 11.68
CA LEU A 109 -9.81 -17.57 10.61
C LEU A 109 -9.42 -18.94 10.04
N LEU A 110 -8.12 -19.20 9.91
CA LEU A 110 -7.56 -20.35 9.18
C LEU A 110 -6.66 -21.24 10.07
N GLY A 111 -6.45 -20.87 11.32
CA GLY A 111 -5.52 -21.54 12.24
C GLY A 111 -4.05 -21.30 11.88
N ASN A 112 -3.16 -22.01 12.57
CA ASN A 112 -1.69 -21.82 12.44
C ASN A 112 -1.05 -22.61 11.28
N ARG A 113 -1.85 -23.05 10.29
CA ARG A 113 -1.38 -23.96 9.23
C ARG A 113 -1.00 -23.25 7.93
N VAL A 114 -1.37 -21.97 7.80
CA VAL A 114 -1.20 -21.20 6.57
C VAL A 114 -0.52 -19.87 6.92
N GLY A 115 0.52 -19.53 6.16
CA GLY A 115 1.03 -18.16 6.09
C GLY A 115 0.44 -17.46 4.87
N ILE A 116 0.14 -16.18 4.99
CA ILE A 116 -0.33 -15.35 3.87
C ILE A 116 0.60 -14.15 3.70
N SER A 117 1.07 -13.90 2.48
CA SER A 117 1.83 -12.69 2.15
C SER A 117 0.87 -11.49 2.03
N PRO A 118 1.37 -10.25 2.03
CA PRO A 118 0.58 -9.09 1.66
C PRO A 118 -0.12 -9.28 0.32
N ILE A 119 -1.32 -8.71 0.18
CA ILE A 119 -2.01 -8.65 -1.12
C ILE A 119 -1.39 -7.50 -1.89
N VAL A 120 -0.84 -7.80 -3.07
CA VAL A 120 -0.19 -6.81 -3.94
C VAL A 120 -1.01 -6.60 -5.20
N THR A 121 -1.32 -5.34 -5.49
CA THR A 121 -2.06 -4.95 -6.71
C THR A 121 -1.23 -3.96 -7.53
N VAL A 122 -1.10 -4.24 -8.83
CA VAL A 122 -0.53 -3.30 -9.81
C VAL A 122 -1.66 -2.68 -10.61
N GLU A 123 -1.76 -1.36 -10.57
CA GLU A 123 -2.75 -0.57 -11.30
C GLU A 123 -2.10 0.18 -12.48
N PRO A 124 -2.79 0.35 -13.63
CA PRO A 124 -4.13 -0.15 -13.89
C PRO A 124 -4.16 -1.67 -14.13
N ARG A 125 -5.11 -2.35 -13.49
CA ARG A 125 -5.43 -3.77 -13.78
C ARG A 125 -5.86 -3.95 -15.24
N ARG A 126 -5.80 -5.20 -15.74
CA ARG A 126 -6.10 -5.57 -17.14
C ARG A 126 -5.18 -4.91 -18.19
N ARG A 127 -3.98 -4.48 -17.78
CA ARG A 127 -2.96 -3.97 -18.70
C ARG A 127 -2.03 -5.10 -19.17
N LYS A 128 -1.74 -5.14 -20.47
CA LYS A 128 -0.64 -5.93 -21.01
C LYS A 128 0.60 -5.04 -21.14
N PHE A 129 1.74 -5.54 -20.67
CA PHE A 129 3.04 -4.89 -20.85
C PHE A 129 3.77 -5.52 -22.03
N HIS A 130 4.62 -4.75 -22.71
CA HIS A 130 5.38 -5.23 -23.87
C HIS A 130 6.56 -6.13 -23.45
N LYS A 131 6.98 -6.04 -22.19
CA LYS A 131 7.98 -6.90 -21.56
C LYS A 131 7.48 -7.36 -20.19
N PRO A 132 7.94 -8.53 -19.71
CA PRO A 132 7.67 -8.97 -18.35
C PRO A 132 8.14 -7.92 -17.33
N ILE A 133 7.31 -7.68 -16.32
CA ILE A 133 7.69 -6.87 -15.15
C ILE A 133 8.10 -7.80 -14.02
N THR A 134 8.98 -7.34 -13.14
CA THR A 134 9.39 -8.12 -11.97
C THR A 134 8.62 -7.64 -10.75
N LEU A 135 8.01 -8.57 -10.02
CA LEU A 135 7.38 -8.31 -8.74
C LEU A 135 8.16 -8.99 -7.62
N THR A 136 8.53 -8.22 -6.61
CA THR A 136 9.15 -8.73 -5.37
C THR A 136 8.11 -8.67 -4.26
N LEU A 137 7.89 -9.80 -3.58
CA LEU A 137 6.98 -9.91 -2.45
C LEU A 137 7.70 -10.64 -1.31
N PRO A 138 7.42 -10.30 -0.04
CA PRO A 138 7.89 -11.11 1.07
C PRO A 138 7.20 -12.48 1.06
N VAL A 139 7.97 -13.53 1.33
CA VAL A 139 7.42 -14.88 1.49
C VAL A 139 6.49 -14.93 2.71
N PRO A 140 5.39 -15.70 2.65
CA PRO A 140 4.51 -15.85 3.80
C PRO A 140 5.26 -16.43 5.00
N THR A 141 5.00 -15.90 6.19
CA THR A 141 5.51 -16.45 7.45
C THR A 141 4.34 -17.02 8.25
N ALA A 142 4.39 -18.31 8.57
CA ALA A 142 3.40 -18.91 9.47
C ALA A 142 3.64 -18.44 10.91
N ALA A 143 2.57 -18.30 11.70
CA ALA A 143 2.64 -17.82 13.08
C ALA A 143 3.51 -18.71 14.00
N ASN A 144 3.68 -20.00 13.67
CA ASN A 144 4.48 -20.94 14.46
C ASN A 144 5.89 -21.14 13.86
N LYS A 145 6.92 -20.84 14.67
CA LYS A 145 8.35 -21.08 14.40
C LYS A 145 8.75 -22.56 14.22
N GLY A 146 7.80 -23.50 14.33
CA GLY A 146 8.02 -24.95 14.19
C GLY A 146 7.55 -25.55 12.85
N MET A 147 6.86 -24.78 12.00
CA MET A 147 6.60 -25.20 10.62
C MET A 147 7.87 -25.02 9.80
N ILE A 148 8.21 -26.01 8.96
CA ILE A 148 9.33 -25.94 8.02
C ILE A 148 9.05 -24.79 7.04
N ASN A 149 9.64 -23.63 7.31
CA ASN A 149 9.72 -22.49 6.38
C ASN A 149 10.93 -22.64 5.44
N GLN A 150 11.24 -23.87 5.01
CA GLN A 150 12.24 -24.10 3.97
C GLN A 150 11.55 -24.02 2.62
N TYR A 151 11.67 -22.86 1.98
CA TYR A 151 11.21 -22.63 0.62
C TYR A 151 12.32 -22.92 -0.42
N ASN A 152 13.31 -23.76 -0.07
CA ASN A 152 14.45 -24.09 -0.91
C ASN A 152 14.25 -25.46 -1.57
N GLY A 153 14.38 -25.51 -2.91
CA GLY A 153 14.09 -26.70 -3.74
C GLY A 153 12.57 -26.90 -3.92
N GLU A 154 12.12 -27.23 -5.13
CA GLU A 154 10.72 -27.44 -5.57
C GLU A 154 9.67 -27.38 -4.44
N ALA A 155 9.35 -26.19 -3.92
CA ALA A 155 8.61 -26.07 -2.68
C ALA A 155 7.12 -26.37 -2.94
N PRO A 156 6.59 -27.56 -2.56
CA PRO A 156 5.26 -28.01 -3.00
C PRO A 156 4.13 -27.32 -2.24
N THR A 157 4.44 -26.55 -1.19
CA THR A 157 3.49 -25.90 -0.28
C THR A 157 3.30 -24.41 -0.56
N LEU A 158 4.22 -23.76 -1.31
CA LEU A 158 4.08 -22.35 -1.67
C LEU A 158 3.20 -22.21 -2.90
N ARG A 159 2.13 -21.40 -2.80
CA ARG A 159 1.19 -21.18 -3.89
C ARG A 159 1.12 -19.69 -4.23
N LEU A 160 1.26 -19.37 -5.52
CA LEU A 160 0.99 -18.03 -6.04
C LEU A 160 -0.47 -17.96 -6.47
N LEU A 161 -1.24 -17.11 -5.79
CA LEU A 161 -2.61 -16.78 -6.19
C LEU A 161 -2.60 -15.48 -6.99
N CYS A 162 -3.36 -15.42 -8.08
CA CYS A 162 -3.44 -14.25 -8.94
C CYS A 162 -4.89 -14.01 -9.35
N SER A 163 -5.33 -12.75 -9.32
CA SER A 163 -6.59 -12.32 -9.91
C SER A 163 -6.32 -11.25 -10.97
N ILE A 164 -6.89 -11.46 -12.16
CA ILE A 164 -6.81 -10.53 -13.30
C ILE A 164 -8.08 -9.68 -13.47
N THR A 165 -9.04 -9.82 -12.54
CA THR A 165 -10.28 -9.04 -12.57
C THR A 165 -9.98 -7.58 -12.26
N GLY A 166 -10.40 -6.68 -13.15
CA GLY A 166 -10.35 -5.22 -12.96
C GLY A 166 -11.72 -4.64 -12.63
N GLY A 167 -11.74 -3.48 -11.97
CA GLY A 167 -12.95 -2.73 -11.56
C GLY A 167 -13.39 -3.03 -10.11
N ASN A 168 -14.59 -2.59 -9.75
CA ASN A 168 -15.26 -2.91 -8.46
C ASN A 168 -15.75 -4.37 -8.39
N ALA A 169 -15.52 -5.16 -9.43
CA ALA A 169 -15.75 -6.60 -9.39
C ALA A 169 -14.77 -7.21 -8.37
N LYS A 170 -15.32 -7.74 -7.28
CA LYS A 170 -14.56 -8.32 -6.18
C LYS A 170 -13.80 -9.56 -6.65
N ALA A 171 -12.58 -9.71 -6.18
CA ALA A 171 -11.84 -10.98 -6.19
C ALA A 171 -12.14 -11.73 -4.88
#